data_AF-A0A2Z5YSL7-F1
#
_entry.id   AF-A0A2Z5YSL7-F1
#
_cell.length_a   1.000
_cell.length_b   1.000
_cell.length_c   1.000
_cell.angle_alpha   90.00
_cell.angle_beta   90.00
_cell.angle_gamma   90.00
#
_symmetry.space_group_name_H-M   'P 1'
#
loop_
_entity.id
_entity.type
_entity.pdbx_description
1 polymer ?
#
loop_
_entity_poly.entity_id
_entity_poly.type
_entity_poly.pdbx_seq_one_letter_code
_entity_poly.pdbx_strand_id
1 'polypeptide(L)'
;MSGFDYGEYVEAFNRGDDAALMQRYFVPDFKFTGGSRLYETREEFLAFLDWAHDGVREIIRPITVMQTEDRIFAEIDMDFVASKPRHDFPFAKLEPGDLITVKFFVLYHLQDGMVTELKSMTWPADYHVTKAPLLGAHPGQRAAFHAYAAAFSAGGERFGRFYTPDVVLELPGMPPIEGREAIVSFYARMFERVRETLTVNQLVMDDGGISADVISTFTAHRDAPDFQVAPLASGEAVSVRVFVHYTLRDGHIAHIKVARAGEPELHRGPE
;
A
#
# COMPACT_ATOMS: atom_id res chain seq x y z
N MET A 1 31.77 -19.57 -8.63
CA MET A 1 31.11 -18.36 -9.16
C MET A 1 29.76 -18.28 -8.51
N SER A 2 29.50 -17.25 -7.69
CA SER A 2 28.14 -16.96 -7.24
C SER A 2 27.46 -16.19 -8.37
N GLY A 3 26.56 -16.85 -9.09
CA GLY A 3 25.74 -16.20 -10.12
C GLY A 3 24.74 -15.21 -9.48
N PHE A 4 24.15 -14.36 -10.30
CA PHE A 4 23.05 -13.48 -9.90
C PHE A 4 21.84 -14.33 -9.48
N ASP A 5 21.36 -14.17 -8.25
CA ASP A 5 20.12 -14.82 -7.78
C ASP A 5 18.93 -13.89 -8.03
N TYR A 6 18.10 -14.23 -9.03
CA TYR A 6 16.92 -13.42 -9.37
C TYR A 6 15.84 -13.48 -8.30
N GLY A 7 15.73 -14.58 -7.55
CA GLY A 7 14.79 -14.70 -6.44
C GLY A 7 15.15 -13.73 -5.31
N GLU A 8 16.43 -13.68 -4.94
CA GLU A 8 16.91 -12.74 -3.93
C GLU A 8 16.78 -11.27 -4.38
N TYR A 9 17.03 -11.00 -5.67
CA TYR A 9 16.79 -9.68 -6.26
C TYR A 9 15.31 -9.26 -6.13
N VAL A 10 14.37 -10.17 -6.43
CA VAL A 10 12.93 -9.92 -6.30
C VAL A 10 12.54 -9.62 -4.86
N GLU A 11 13.06 -10.38 -3.89
CA GLU A 11 12.85 -10.10 -2.48
C GLU A 11 13.41 -8.72 -2.08
N ALA A 12 14.59 -8.36 -2.58
CA ALA A 12 15.19 -7.05 -2.33
C ALA A 12 14.37 -5.90 -2.90
N PHE A 13 13.91 -6.04 -4.14
CA PHE A 13 13.04 -5.08 -4.79
C PHE A 13 11.73 -4.91 -4.00
N ASN A 14 11.14 -6.03 -3.58
CA ASN A 14 9.87 -6.04 -2.86
C ASN A 14 10.00 -5.53 -1.41
N ARG A 15 11.20 -5.28 -0.88
CA ARG A 15 11.40 -4.51 0.37
C ARG A 15 11.21 -3.00 0.18
N GLY A 16 11.44 -2.46 -1.03
CA GLY A 16 11.21 -1.06 -1.36
C GLY A 16 12.32 -0.11 -0.89
N ASP A 17 13.54 -0.63 -0.71
CA ASP A 17 14.74 0.17 -0.45
C ASP A 17 15.55 0.27 -1.74
N ASP A 18 15.21 1.29 -2.56
CA ASP A 18 15.80 1.47 -3.89
C ASP A 18 17.30 1.76 -3.81
N ALA A 19 17.75 2.50 -2.79
CA ALA A 19 19.15 2.80 -2.59
C ALA A 19 19.96 1.51 -2.31
N ALA A 20 19.48 0.67 -1.39
CA ALA A 20 20.12 -0.62 -1.10
C ALA A 20 20.05 -1.58 -2.30
N LEU A 21 18.93 -1.60 -3.02
CA LEU A 21 18.77 -2.40 -4.24
C LEU A 21 19.81 -1.99 -5.30
N MET A 22 19.89 -0.70 -5.60
CA MET A 22 20.81 -0.14 -6.60
C MET A 22 22.28 -0.33 -6.20
N GLN A 23 22.60 -0.16 -4.92
CA GLN A 23 23.95 -0.41 -4.41
C GLN A 23 24.35 -1.88 -4.57
N ARG A 24 23.42 -2.80 -4.29
CA ARG A 24 23.70 -4.24 -4.24
C ARG A 24 23.73 -4.91 -5.60
N TYR A 25 22.83 -4.55 -6.51
CA TYR A 25 22.58 -5.35 -7.72
C TYR A 25 22.95 -4.69 -9.04
N PHE A 26 23.27 -3.39 -9.06
CA PHE A 26 23.55 -2.66 -10.31
C PHE A 26 25.02 -2.26 -10.35
N VAL A 27 25.60 -1.91 -11.49
CA VAL A 27 26.97 -1.30 -11.62
C VAL A 27 26.91 0.23 -11.67
N PRO A 28 27.95 0.98 -11.25
CA PRO A 28 27.85 2.46 -11.14
C PRO A 28 27.47 3.15 -12.46
N ASP A 29 27.90 2.60 -13.59
CA ASP A 29 27.62 3.04 -14.96
C ASP A 29 26.42 2.33 -15.60
N PHE A 30 25.48 1.88 -14.77
CA PHE A 30 24.24 1.24 -15.20
C PHE A 30 23.41 2.10 -16.15
N LYS A 31 22.76 1.43 -17.11
CA LYS A 31 21.85 2.07 -18.08
C LYS A 31 20.45 1.49 -18.04
N PHE A 32 19.44 2.35 -18.08
CA PHE A 32 18.05 1.97 -18.19
C PHE A 32 17.46 2.43 -19.52
N THR A 33 16.76 1.53 -20.23
CA THR A 33 15.92 1.87 -21.38
C THR A 33 14.50 1.40 -21.14
N GLY A 34 13.55 2.31 -21.06
CA GLY A 34 12.11 2.02 -21.06
C GLY A 34 11.48 2.36 -22.41
N GLY A 35 10.19 2.04 -22.58
CA GLY A 35 9.47 2.34 -23.82
C GLY A 35 9.47 3.82 -24.24
N SER A 36 9.62 4.75 -23.28
CA SER A 36 9.67 6.20 -23.54
C SER A 36 10.76 6.95 -22.74
N ARG A 37 11.64 6.23 -22.05
CA ARG A 37 12.62 6.80 -21.10
C ARG A 37 13.99 6.19 -21.31
N LEU A 38 15.03 6.99 -21.10
CA LEU A 38 16.43 6.59 -21.13
C LEU A 38 17.11 7.25 -19.94
N TYR A 39 17.83 6.47 -19.12
CA TYR A 39 18.69 6.97 -18.06
C TYR A 39 20.08 6.39 -18.25
N GLU A 40 21.09 7.25 -18.22
CA GLU A 40 22.48 6.88 -18.47
C GLU A 40 23.30 6.75 -17.19
N THR A 41 22.74 7.16 -16.04
CA THR A 41 23.37 6.98 -14.73
C THR A 41 22.41 6.39 -13.70
N ARG A 42 23.00 5.81 -12.64
CA ARG A 42 22.22 5.39 -11.46
C ARG A 42 21.52 6.55 -10.76
N GLU A 43 22.14 7.73 -10.69
CA GLU A 43 21.50 8.86 -9.99
C GLU A 43 20.24 9.33 -10.70
N GLU A 44 20.25 9.38 -12.04
CA GLU A 44 19.07 9.74 -12.83
C GLU A 44 17.93 8.72 -12.62
N PHE A 45 18.27 7.43 -12.60
CA PHE A 45 17.30 6.37 -12.38
C PHE A 45 16.76 6.38 -10.94
N LEU A 46 17.61 6.59 -9.94
CA LEU A 46 17.20 6.72 -8.53
C LEU A 46 16.26 7.91 -8.32
N ALA A 47 16.58 9.08 -8.90
CA ALA A 47 15.70 10.24 -8.82
C ALA A 47 14.32 9.98 -9.46
N PHE A 48 14.29 9.18 -10.54
CA PHE A 48 13.04 8.72 -11.12
C PHE A 48 12.27 7.76 -10.20
N LEU A 49 12.95 6.78 -9.58
CA LEU A 49 12.33 5.85 -8.63
C LEU A 49 11.77 6.59 -7.42
N ASP A 50 12.51 7.55 -6.86
CA ASP A 50 12.04 8.39 -5.74
C ASP A 50 10.73 9.11 -6.10
N TRP A 51 10.65 9.69 -7.30
CA TRP A 51 9.41 10.32 -7.78
C TRP A 51 8.29 9.28 -8.04
N ALA A 52 8.64 8.14 -8.64
CA ALA A 52 7.66 7.10 -8.96
C ALA A 52 7.05 6.52 -7.69
N HIS A 53 7.87 6.26 -6.67
CA HIS A 53 7.51 5.60 -5.42
C HIS A 53 6.96 6.51 -4.34
N ASP A 54 6.99 7.83 -4.56
CA ASP A 54 6.40 8.79 -3.64
C ASP A 54 4.88 8.57 -3.49
N GLY A 55 4.48 7.85 -2.43
CA GLY A 55 3.11 7.44 -2.17
C GLY A 55 2.56 6.34 -3.08
N VAL A 56 3.42 5.61 -3.79
CA VAL A 56 3.07 4.41 -4.56
C VAL A 56 4.06 3.30 -4.23
N ARG A 57 3.57 2.16 -3.76
CA ARG A 57 4.41 0.98 -3.60
C ARG A 57 4.40 0.17 -4.90
N GLU A 58 5.59 -0.05 -5.46
CA GLU A 58 5.84 -0.91 -6.64
C GLU A 58 6.27 -2.32 -6.19
N ILE A 59 5.58 -3.35 -6.65
CA ILE A 59 5.81 -4.75 -6.22
C ILE A 59 5.87 -5.64 -7.45
N ILE A 60 6.93 -6.42 -7.62
CA ILE A 60 7.08 -7.33 -8.74
C ILE A 60 6.69 -8.76 -8.39
N ARG A 61 5.96 -9.39 -9.30
CA ARG A 61 5.58 -10.80 -9.28
C ARG A 61 6.07 -11.46 -10.58
N PRO A 62 7.17 -12.22 -10.53
CA PRO A 62 7.64 -12.94 -11.71
C PRO A 62 6.63 -13.96 -12.21
N ILE A 63 6.41 -13.97 -13.52
CA ILE A 63 5.52 -14.92 -14.22
C ILE A 63 6.37 -15.97 -14.95
N THR A 64 7.28 -15.48 -15.79
CA THR A 64 8.22 -16.33 -16.55
C THR A 64 9.60 -15.73 -16.42
N VAL A 65 10.60 -16.54 -16.07
CA VAL A 65 12.00 -16.12 -15.97
C VAL A 65 12.86 -17.06 -16.80
N MET A 66 13.65 -16.48 -17.69
CA MET A 66 14.69 -17.16 -18.45
C MET A 66 16.03 -16.53 -18.08
N GLN A 67 16.98 -17.34 -17.63
CA GLN A 67 18.27 -16.85 -17.15
C GLN A 67 19.43 -17.63 -17.79
N THR A 68 20.40 -16.87 -18.29
CA THR A 68 21.75 -17.34 -18.66
C THR A 68 22.76 -16.78 -17.65
N GLU A 69 24.05 -17.03 -17.88
CA GLU A 69 25.13 -16.46 -17.05
C GLU A 69 25.17 -14.92 -17.13
N ASP A 70 24.92 -14.36 -18.32
CA ASP A 70 25.09 -12.95 -18.64
C ASP A 70 23.76 -12.18 -18.81
N ARG A 71 22.60 -12.86 -18.76
CA ARG A 71 21.29 -12.23 -19.02
C ARG A 71 20.15 -12.84 -18.22
N ILE A 72 19.16 -12.01 -17.94
CA ILE A 72 17.85 -12.43 -17.46
C ILE A 72 16.79 -11.79 -18.34
N PHE A 73 15.86 -12.59 -18.84
CA PHE A 73 14.61 -12.10 -19.39
C PHE A 73 13.47 -12.51 -18.48
N ALA A 74 12.71 -11.54 -17.99
CA ALA A 74 11.60 -11.77 -17.10
C ALA A 74 10.31 -11.15 -17.67
N GLU A 75 9.27 -11.97 -17.76
CA GLU A 75 7.90 -11.48 -17.72
C GLU A 75 7.50 -11.32 -16.26
N ILE A 76 7.08 -10.12 -15.88
CA ILE A 76 6.62 -9.81 -14.53
C ILE A 76 5.28 -9.08 -14.60
N ASP A 77 4.43 -9.36 -13.62
CA ASP A 77 3.32 -8.49 -13.30
C ASP A 77 3.74 -7.61 -12.13
N MET A 78 3.54 -6.31 -12.27
CA MET A 78 3.98 -5.32 -11.29
C MET A 78 2.76 -4.59 -10.74
N ASP A 79 2.56 -4.71 -9.44
CA ASP A 79 1.47 -4.06 -8.73
C ASP A 79 1.92 -2.67 -8.27
N PHE A 80 1.10 -1.66 -8.54
CA PHE A 80 1.25 -0.30 -8.07
C PHE A 80 0.13 0.03 -7.10
N VAL A 81 0.49 0.27 -5.85
CA VAL A 81 -0.45 0.46 -4.75
C VAL A 81 -0.33 1.88 -4.21
N ALA A 82 -1.36 2.70 -4.39
CA ALA A 82 -1.33 4.11 -4.02
C ALA A 82 -1.80 4.37 -2.59
N SER A 83 -0.98 5.04 -1.79
CA SER A 83 -1.35 5.54 -0.46
C SER A 83 -1.69 7.03 -0.44
N LYS A 84 -1.41 7.75 -1.53
CA LYS A 84 -1.79 9.16 -1.70
C LYS A 84 -2.27 9.43 -3.14
N PRO A 85 -2.95 10.56 -3.41
CA PRO A 85 -3.32 10.92 -4.77
C PRO A 85 -2.10 11.04 -5.69
N ARG A 86 -2.13 10.35 -6.83
CA ARG A 86 -1.09 10.37 -7.86
C ARG A 86 -1.73 10.46 -9.23
N HIS A 87 -2.19 11.67 -9.55
CA HIS A 87 -2.92 11.94 -10.79
C HIS A 87 -1.99 12.06 -11.99
N ASP A 88 -0.69 12.21 -11.75
CA ASP A 88 0.40 12.28 -12.70
C ASP A 88 1.06 10.91 -12.98
N PHE A 89 0.55 9.84 -12.36
CA PHE A 89 1.16 8.52 -12.48
C PHE A 89 1.02 7.96 -13.91
N PRO A 90 2.08 7.38 -14.50
CA PRO A 90 2.16 7.18 -15.95
C PRO A 90 1.21 6.11 -16.49
N PHE A 91 0.69 5.24 -15.63
CA PHE A 91 -0.16 4.11 -16.05
C PHE A 91 -1.66 4.37 -15.84
N ALA A 92 -2.03 5.21 -14.87
CA ALA A 92 -3.40 5.65 -14.61
C ALA A 92 -3.39 6.78 -13.57
N LYS A 93 -4.48 7.56 -13.50
CA LYS A 93 -4.73 8.42 -12.33
C LYS A 93 -5.06 7.55 -11.13
N LEU A 94 -4.34 7.72 -10.02
CA LEU A 94 -4.53 6.94 -8.79
C LEU A 94 -5.01 7.81 -7.63
N GLU A 95 -5.90 7.26 -6.81
CA GLU A 95 -6.30 7.77 -5.50
C GLU A 95 -5.84 6.80 -4.39
N PRO A 96 -5.81 7.23 -3.12
CA PRO A 96 -5.52 6.32 -2.01
C PRO A 96 -6.41 5.08 -2.03
N GLY A 97 -5.80 3.91 -1.86
CA GLY A 97 -6.47 2.61 -1.90
C GLY A 97 -6.59 2.00 -3.31
N ASP A 98 -6.22 2.73 -4.36
CA ASP A 98 -6.18 2.15 -5.70
C ASP A 98 -4.98 1.20 -5.85
N LEU A 99 -5.24 0.08 -6.53
CA LEU A 99 -4.25 -0.90 -6.95
C LEU A 99 -4.47 -1.16 -8.44
N ILE A 100 -3.41 -0.97 -9.22
CA ILE A 100 -3.36 -1.41 -10.62
C ILE A 100 -2.22 -2.38 -10.81
N THR A 101 -2.34 -3.28 -11.79
CA THR A 101 -1.25 -4.18 -12.16
C THR A 101 -0.84 -3.88 -13.59
N VAL A 102 0.45 -3.78 -13.85
CA VAL A 102 0.99 -3.57 -15.19
C VAL A 102 1.91 -4.72 -15.53
N LYS A 103 1.75 -5.29 -16.73
CA LYS A 103 2.66 -6.31 -17.24
C LYS A 103 3.92 -5.66 -17.80
N PHE A 104 5.06 -6.23 -17.48
CA PHE A 104 6.36 -5.85 -18.02
C PHE A 104 7.05 -7.05 -18.65
N PHE A 105 7.75 -6.77 -19.75
CA PHE A 105 8.92 -7.56 -20.14
C PHE A 105 10.17 -6.78 -19.77
N VAL A 106 11.08 -7.44 -19.06
CA VAL A 106 12.33 -6.86 -18.59
C VAL A 106 13.50 -7.73 -19.02
N LEU A 107 14.47 -7.14 -19.71
CA LEU A 107 15.75 -7.75 -20.05
C LEU A 107 16.85 -7.10 -19.20
N TYR A 108 17.53 -7.91 -18.41
CA TYR A 108 18.71 -7.53 -17.64
C TYR A 108 19.96 -8.07 -18.34
N HIS A 109 20.96 -7.22 -18.48
CA HIS A 109 22.32 -7.62 -18.83
C HIS A 109 23.15 -7.67 -17.55
N LEU A 110 23.94 -8.74 -17.40
CA LEU A 110 24.73 -9.01 -16.22
C LEU A 110 26.21 -9.05 -16.55
N GLN A 111 27.02 -8.55 -15.62
CA GLN A 111 28.48 -8.73 -15.60
C GLN A 111 28.91 -8.92 -14.15
N ASP A 112 29.66 -9.99 -13.89
CA ASP A 112 30.18 -10.32 -12.55
C ASP A 112 29.08 -10.35 -11.46
N GLY A 113 27.89 -10.83 -11.83
CA GLY A 113 26.74 -10.91 -10.93
C GLY A 113 26.05 -9.57 -10.65
N MET A 114 26.28 -8.54 -11.49
CA MET A 114 25.72 -7.20 -11.35
C MET A 114 25.00 -6.77 -12.64
N VAL A 115 23.90 -6.03 -12.52
CA VAL A 115 23.14 -5.48 -13.65
C VAL A 115 23.90 -4.30 -14.26
N THR A 116 24.27 -4.43 -15.52
CA THR A 116 24.90 -3.37 -16.34
C THR A 116 23.89 -2.59 -17.16
N GLU A 117 22.82 -3.24 -17.60
CA GLU A 117 21.76 -2.62 -18.38
C GLU A 117 20.41 -3.28 -18.07
N LEU A 118 19.36 -2.48 -18.02
CA LEU A 118 17.98 -2.95 -17.89
C LEU A 118 17.15 -2.33 -19.01
N LYS A 119 16.49 -3.18 -19.80
CA LYS A 119 15.53 -2.76 -20.82
C LYS A 119 14.14 -3.22 -20.44
N SER A 120 13.14 -2.34 -20.54
CA SER A 120 11.76 -2.68 -20.20
C SER A 120 10.75 -2.19 -21.22
N MET A 121 9.68 -2.98 -21.40
CA MET A 121 8.49 -2.64 -22.17
C MET A 121 7.25 -3.01 -21.36
N THR A 122 6.18 -2.23 -21.48
CA THR A 122 4.94 -2.39 -20.71
C THR A 122 3.72 -2.50 -21.61
N TRP A 123 2.64 -3.05 -21.04
CA TRP A 123 1.29 -2.97 -21.58
C TRP A 123 0.45 -1.95 -20.82
N PRO A 124 -0.74 -1.57 -21.33
CA PRO A 124 -1.70 -0.81 -20.54
C PRO A 124 -2.03 -1.49 -19.21
N ALA A 125 -2.40 -0.69 -18.20
CA ALA A 125 -2.82 -1.21 -16.91
C ALA A 125 -3.92 -2.28 -17.06
N ASP A 126 -3.79 -3.34 -16.27
CA ASP A 126 -4.68 -4.49 -16.19
C ASP A 126 -4.82 -5.34 -17.46
N TYR A 127 -3.99 -5.10 -18.49
CA TYR A 127 -4.00 -5.89 -19.72
C TYR A 127 -3.35 -7.26 -19.53
N HIS A 128 -4.17 -8.33 -19.53
CA HIS A 128 -3.72 -9.74 -19.44
C HIS A 128 -2.76 -10.05 -18.29
N VAL A 129 -2.96 -9.39 -17.16
CA VAL A 129 -2.20 -9.60 -15.91
C VAL A 129 -2.80 -10.74 -15.08
N THR A 130 -1.97 -11.39 -14.27
CA THR A 130 -2.41 -12.23 -13.18
C THR A 130 -2.90 -11.37 -12.01
N LYS A 131 -4.00 -11.78 -11.38
CA LYS A 131 -4.57 -11.09 -10.22
C LYS A 131 -4.26 -11.87 -8.94
N ALA A 132 -3.69 -11.18 -7.97
CA ALA A 132 -3.53 -11.68 -6.61
C ALA A 132 -4.72 -11.24 -5.75
N PRO A 133 -5.04 -11.96 -4.65
CA PRO A 133 -5.97 -11.45 -3.64
C PRO A 133 -5.51 -10.08 -3.13
N LEU A 134 -6.45 -9.21 -2.77
CA LEU A 134 -6.16 -7.81 -2.42
C LEU A 134 -5.34 -7.69 -1.12
N LEU A 135 -5.66 -8.50 -0.12
CA LEU A 135 -4.99 -8.59 1.18
C LEU A 135 -4.48 -10.01 1.45
N GLY A 136 -3.47 -10.14 2.32
CA GLY A 136 -2.76 -11.41 2.60
C GLY A 136 -1.29 -11.20 2.99
N ALA A 137 -0.49 -12.26 2.99
CA ALA A 137 0.89 -12.21 3.48
C ALA A 137 1.89 -11.50 2.55
N HIS A 138 1.62 -11.46 1.24
CA HIS A 138 2.57 -11.00 0.23
C HIS A 138 2.87 -9.50 0.36
N PRO A 139 4.10 -9.01 0.08
CA PRO A 139 4.46 -7.59 0.21
C PRO A 139 3.47 -6.60 -0.45
N GLY A 140 2.94 -6.93 -1.63
CA GLY A 140 1.92 -6.09 -2.29
C GLY A 140 0.57 -6.05 -1.59
N GLN A 141 0.20 -7.14 -0.92
CA GLN A 141 -1.01 -7.19 -0.09
C GLN A 141 -0.82 -6.42 1.22
N ARG A 142 0.40 -6.46 1.80
CA ARG A 142 0.76 -5.60 2.93
C ARG A 142 0.69 -4.12 2.57
N ALA A 143 1.21 -3.76 1.39
CA ALA A 143 1.10 -2.41 0.86
C ALA A 143 -0.37 -2.00 0.64
N ALA A 144 -1.20 -2.91 0.14
CA ALA A 144 -2.63 -2.69 -0.04
C ALA A 144 -3.35 -2.41 1.29
N PHE A 145 -2.94 -3.03 2.40
CA PHE A 145 -3.48 -2.69 3.72
C PHE A 145 -3.14 -1.25 4.15
N HIS A 146 -1.92 -0.79 3.91
CA HIS A 146 -1.56 0.62 4.18
C HIS A 146 -2.34 1.59 3.28
N ALA A 147 -2.55 1.22 2.02
CA ALA A 147 -3.39 1.99 1.11
C ALA A 147 -4.87 2.02 1.54
N TYR A 148 -5.40 0.92 2.08
CA TYR A 148 -6.71 0.89 2.75
C TYR A 148 -6.78 1.89 3.91
N ALA A 149 -5.80 1.89 4.80
CA ALA A 149 -5.77 2.81 5.94
C ALA A 149 -5.71 4.28 5.47
N ALA A 150 -4.96 4.56 4.40
CA ALA A 150 -4.91 5.87 3.78
C ALA A 150 -6.24 6.26 3.11
N ALA A 151 -6.89 5.34 2.39
CA ALA A 151 -8.22 5.56 1.80
C ALA A 151 -9.29 5.84 2.86
N PHE A 152 -9.25 5.10 3.96
CA PHE A 152 -10.12 5.33 5.11
C PHE A 152 -9.90 6.73 5.69
N SER A 153 -8.64 7.09 5.91
CA SER A 153 -8.25 8.39 6.48
C SER A 153 -8.55 9.56 5.54
N ALA A 154 -8.52 9.35 4.22
CA ALA A 154 -8.94 10.36 3.24
C ALA A 154 -10.46 10.60 3.25
N GLY A 155 -11.24 9.64 3.75
CA GLY A 155 -12.68 9.67 3.77
C GLY A 155 -13.37 9.18 2.51
N GLY A 156 -14.69 9.35 2.49
CA GLY A 156 -15.54 8.82 1.41
C GLY A 156 -15.78 7.32 1.55
N GLU A 157 -16.11 6.66 0.45
CA GLU A 157 -16.54 5.25 0.44
C GLU A 157 -15.46 4.26 -0.04
N ARG A 158 -14.31 4.76 -0.50
CA ARG A 158 -13.29 3.94 -1.20
C ARG A 158 -12.75 2.80 -0.35
N PHE A 159 -12.59 3.02 0.96
CA PHE A 159 -12.13 1.98 1.89
C PHE A 159 -13.06 0.75 1.90
N GLY A 160 -14.35 0.92 1.57
CA GLY A 160 -15.32 -0.18 1.51
C GLY A 160 -14.97 -1.24 0.46
N ARG A 161 -14.14 -0.91 -0.55
CA ARG A 161 -13.69 -1.87 -1.56
C ARG A 161 -12.87 -3.03 -0.98
N PHE A 162 -12.27 -2.83 0.19
CA PHE A 162 -11.49 -3.85 0.89
C PHE A 162 -12.36 -4.85 1.66
N TYR A 163 -13.67 -4.64 1.72
CA TYR A 163 -14.57 -5.44 2.54
C TYR A 163 -15.34 -6.46 1.70
N THR A 164 -15.63 -7.62 2.30
CA THR A 164 -16.68 -8.48 1.79
C THR A 164 -18.04 -7.78 1.92
N PRO A 165 -19.05 -8.12 1.09
CA PRO A 165 -20.37 -7.49 1.18
C PRO A 165 -21.05 -7.62 2.55
N ASP A 166 -20.80 -8.74 3.22
CA ASP A 166 -21.32 -9.19 4.53
C ASP A 166 -20.38 -8.91 5.70
N VAL A 167 -19.38 -8.03 5.54
CA VAL A 167 -18.41 -7.71 6.59
C VAL A 167 -19.10 -7.32 7.91
N VAL A 168 -18.55 -7.75 9.04
CA VAL A 168 -19.02 -7.34 10.38
C VAL A 168 -18.00 -6.45 11.04
N LEU A 169 -18.43 -5.34 11.63
CA LEU A 169 -17.60 -4.46 12.44
C LEU A 169 -18.07 -4.46 13.90
N GLU A 170 -17.17 -4.84 14.81
CA GLU A 170 -17.37 -4.79 16.26
C GLU A 170 -16.52 -3.67 16.87
N LEU A 171 -17.20 -2.63 17.37
CA LEU A 171 -16.60 -1.53 18.10
C LEU A 171 -16.90 -1.64 19.61
N PRO A 172 -15.97 -1.24 20.50
CA PRO A 172 -16.22 -1.24 21.94
C PRO A 172 -17.45 -0.41 22.32
N GLY A 173 -18.39 -1.01 23.05
CA GLY A 173 -19.58 -0.33 23.57
C GLY A 173 -20.71 -0.10 22.58
N MET A 174 -20.63 -0.67 21.36
CA MET A 174 -21.67 -0.55 20.34
C MET A 174 -22.15 -1.93 19.88
N PRO A 175 -23.43 -2.06 19.47
CA PRO A 175 -23.87 -3.23 18.72
C PRO A 175 -23.05 -3.41 17.43
N PRO A 176 -22.84 -4.65 16.96
CA PRO A 176 -22.15 -4.90 15.70
C PRO A 176 -22.82 -4.18 14.52
N ILE A 177 -22.01 -3.71 13.57
CA ILE A 177 -22.47 -3.11 12.32
C ILE A 177 -22.25 -4.16 11.22
N GLU A 178 -23.33 -4.59 10.58
CA GLU A 178 -23.32 -5.66 9.59
C GLU A 178 -23.47 -5.11 8.17
N GLY A 179 -22.58 -5.53 7.28
CA GLY A 179 -22.58 -5.22 5.86
C GLY A 179 -21.73 -4.01 5.51
N ARG A 180 -21.06 -4.10 4.35
CA ARG A 180 -20.16 -3.04 3.84
C ARG A 180 -20.86 -1.68 3.77
N GLU A 181 -22.07 -1.65 3.22
CA GLU A 181 -22.81 -0.40 3.03
C GLU A 181 -23.20 0.25 4.37
N ALA A 182 -23.50 -0.55 5.39
CA ALA A 182 -23.80 -0.06 6.73
C ALA A 182 -22.57 0.57 7.38
N ILE A 183 -21.41 -0.08 7.26
CA ILE A 183 -20.13 0.46 7.75
C ILE A 183 -19.77 1.77 7.03
N VAL A 184 -19.85 1.79 5.69
CA VAL A 184 -19.58 2.99 4.90
C VAL A 184 -20.52 4.14 5.31
N SER A 185 -21.82 3.85 5.46
CA SER A 185 -22.81 4.85 5.89
C SER A 185 -22.55 5.36 7.31
N PHE A 186 -22.14 4.47 8.22
CA PHE A 186 -21.78 4.84 9.59
C PHE A 186 -20.63 5.85 9.62
N TYR A 187 -19.53 5.55 8.92
CA TYR A 187 -18.37 6.44 8.85
C TYR A 187 -18.66 7.71 8.04
N ALA A 188 -19.46 7.64 6.97
CA ALA A 188 -19.86 8.82 6.22
C ALA A 188 -20.55 9.87 7.12
N ARG A 189 -21.48 9.43 7.99
CA ARG A 189 -22.14 10.31 8.98
C ARG A 189 -21.16 10.87 10.01
N MET A 190 -20.23 10.05 10.50
CA MET A 190 -19.20 10.52 11.43
C MET A 190 -18.32 11.59 10.77
N PHE A 191 -17.91 11.35 9.52
CA PHE A 191 -17.08 12.24 8.70
C PHE A 191 -17.74 13.57 8.33
N GLU A 192 -19.03 13.78 8.61
CA GLU A 192 -19.69 15.09 8.50
C GLU A 192 -19.25 16.09 9.59
N ARG A 193 -18.65 15.59 10.69
CA ARG A 193 -18.22 16.41 11.84
C ARG A 193 -16.80 16.11 12.30
N VAL A 194 -16.37 14.85 12.23
CA VAL A 194 -15.09 14.37 12.77
C VAL A 194 -14.38 13.54 11.73
N ARG A 195 -13.11 13.88 11.44
CA ARG A 195 -12.24 13.10 10.55
C ARG A 195 -11.44 12.12 11.39
N GLU A 196 -11.44 10.84 11.03
CA GLU A 196 -10.54 9.84 11.61
C GLU A 196 -9.31 9.67 10.71
N THR A 197 -8.12 9.70 11.32
CA THR A 197 -6.84 9.40 10.66
C THR A 197 -6.18 8.24 11.37
N LEU A 198 -5.78 7.22 10.60
CA LEU A 198 -5.15 6.01 11.13
C LEU A 198 -3.64 6.06 10.95
N THR A 199 -2.92 5.88 12.05
CA THR A 199 -1.46 5.65 12.04
C THR A 199 -1.20 4.20 12.41
N VAL A 200 -0.69 3.40 11.47
CA VAL A 200 -0.37 1.99 11.69
C VAL A 200 1.03 1.88 12.29
N ASN A 201 1.14 1.49 13.56
CA ASN A 201 2.42 1.36 14.27
C ASN A 201 3.06 -0.01 14.02
N GLN A 202 2.25 -1.07 14.08
CA GLN A 202 2.69 -2.43 13.83
C GLN A 202 1.63 -3.21 13.06
N LEU A 203 2.09 -4.15 12.24
CA LEU A 203 1.24 -4.94 11.37
C LEU A 203 1.76 -6.38 11.28
N VAL A 204 0.95 -7.32 11.75
CA VAL A 204 1.14 -8.76 11.55
C VAL A 204 0.01 -9.24 10.65
N MET A 205 0.33 -9.96 9.59
CA MET A 205 -0.68 -10.47 8.68
C MET A 205 -0.21 -11.73 7.97
N ASP A 206 -1.18 -12.59 7.70
CA ASP A 206 -1.11 -13.74 6.82
C ASP A 206 -2.31 -13.73 5.86
N ASP A 207 -2.56 -14.83 5.15
CA ASP A 207 -3.66 -14.93 4.19
C ASP A 207 -5.04 -15.06 4.86
N GLY A 208 -5.10 -15.38 6.15
CA GLY A 208 -6.34 -15.58 6.91
C GLY A 208 -6.73 -14.37 7.78
N GLY A 209 -5.78 -13.51 8.14
CA GLY A 209 -6.08 -12.37 9.00
C GLY A 209 -4.98 -11.33 9.13
N ILE A 210 -5.35 -10.21 9.74
CA ILE A 210 -4.48 -9.06 10.01
C ILE A 210 -4.68 -8.67 11.47
N SER A 211 -3.58 -8.41 12.18
CA SER A 211 -3.57 -7.79 13.50
C SER A 211 -2.73 -6.52 13.43
N ALA A 212 -3.34 -5.39 13.76
CA ALA A 212 -2.71 -4.07 13.67
C ALA A 212 -2.75 -3.34 15.01
N ASP A 213 -1.62 -2.75 15.39
CA ASP A 213 -1.52 -1.71 16.42
C ASP A 213 -1.67 -0.37 15.73
N VAL A 214 -2.72 0.37 16.07
CA VAL A 214 -3.12 1.58 15.37
C VAL A 214 -3.35 2.69 16.38
N ILE A 215 -2.86 3.90 16.08
CA ILE A 215 -3.35 5.11 16.71
C ILE A 215 -4.42 5.68 15.79
N SER A 216 -5.64 5.77 16.30
CA SER A 216 -6.74 6.47 15.64
C SER A 216 -6.85 7.88 16.21
N THR A 217 -6.66 8.87 15.35
CA THR A 217 -6.78 10.30 15.69
C THR A 217 -8.05 10.86 15.07
N PHE A 218 -8.94 11.36 15.93
CA PHE A 218 -10.21 11.95 15.55
C PHE A 218 -10.13 13.47 15.65
N THR A 219 -10.22 14.18 14.53
CA THR A 219 -10.16 15.65 14.46
C THR A 219 -11.54 16.21 14.10
N ALA A 220 -12.10 17.02 14.99
CA ALA A 220 -13.37 17.69 14.75
C ALA A 220 -13.17 18.90 13.83
N HIS A 221 -13.93 18.96 12.73
CA HIS A 221 -14.02 20.15 11.87
C HIS A 221 -15.36 20.87 12.04
N ARG A 222 -16.22 20.33 12.91
CA ARG A 222 -17.43 20.94 13.48
C ARG A 222 -17.59 20.42 14.90
N ASP A 223 -18.28 21.17 15.74
CA ASP A 223 -18.56 20.74 17.11
C ASP A 223 -19.25 19.37 17.16
N ALA A 224 -18.73 18.49 18.01
CA ALA A 224 -19.18 17.13 18.22
C ALA A 224 -19.24 16.82 19.74
N PRO A 225 -20.15 17.49 20.49
CA PRO A 225 -20.25 17.33 21.94
C PRO A 225 -20.72 15.93 22.37
N ASP A 226 -21.33 15.18 21.45
CA ASP A 226 -21.85 13.82 21.59
C ASP A 226 -20.89 12.74 21.06
N PHE A 227 -19.66 13.10 20.68
CA PHE A 227 -18.71 12.14 20.14
C PHE A 227 -18.29 11.08 21.18
N GLN A 228 -18.36 9.81 20.79
CA GLN A 228 -18.32 8.67 21.71
C GLN A 228 -16.96 8.45 22.39
N VAL A 229 -15.88 8.98 21.81
CA VAL A 229 -14.54 8.87 22.42
C VAL A 229 -14.34 9.97 23.47
N ALA A 230 -14.62 11.22 23.08
CA ALA A 230 -14.65 12.38 23.95
C ALA A 230 -15.44 13.51 23.25
N PRO A 231 -16.13 14.41 23.97
CA PRO A 231 -16.67 15.64 23.38
C PRO A 231 -15.56 16.47 22.73
N LEU A 232 -15.78 16.96 21.51
CA LEU A 232 -14.82 17.78 20.77
C LEU A 232 -15.46 19.07 20.26
N ALA A 233 -14.81 20.21 20.47
CA ALA A 233 -15.11 21.44 19.73
C ALA A 233 -14.42 21.42 18.36
N SER A 234 -14.90 22.24 17.42
CA SER A 234 -14.26 22.42 16.12
C SER A 234 -12.79 22.82 16.28
N GLY A 235 -11.89 22.09 15.62
CA GLY A 235 -10.43 22.28 15.70
C GLY A 235 -9.74 21.43 16.76
N GLU A 236 -10.48 20.82 17.69
CA GLU A 236 -9.91 19.89 18.66
C GLU A 236 -9.77 18.47 18.08
N ALA A 237 -8.88 17.70 18.67
CA ALA A 237 -8.70 16.29 18.34
C ALA A 237 -8.57 15.40 19.58
N VAL A 238 -8.83 14.12 19.41
CA VAL A 238 -8.52 13.07 20.40
C VAL A 238 -7.85 11.90 19.71
N SER A 239 -6.76 11.40 20.27
CA SER A 239 -6.09 10.18 19.80
C SER A 239 -6.35 9.02 20.76
N VAL A 240 -6.56 7.83 20.22
CA VAL A 240 -6.69 6.60 21.01
C VAL A 240 -5.93 5.47 20.34
N ARG A 241 -5.13 4.75 21.12
CA ARG A 241 -4.48 3.53 20.66
C ARG A 241 -5.47 2.37 20.69
N VAL A 242 -5.55 1.64 19.58
CA VAL A 242 -6.41 0.47 19.43
C VAL A 242 -5.62 -0.70 18.84
N PHE A 243 -5.99 -1.91 19.27
CA PHE A 243 -5.67 -3.11 18.53
C PHE A 243 -6.85 -3.47 17.64
N VAL A 244 -6.59 -3.67 16.35
CA VAL A 244 -7.60 -4.07 15.39
C VAL A 244 -7.25 -5.43 14.81
N HIS A 245 -8.18 -6.37 14.93
CA HIS A 245 -8.08 -7.67 14.28
C HIS A 245 -9.04 -7.73 13.10
N TYR A 246 -8.52 -8.14 11.95
CA TYR A 246 -9.28 -8.35 10.73
C TYR A 246 -9.23 -9.83 10.36
N THR A 247 -10.38 -10.44 10.11
CA THR A 247 -10.45 -11.75 9.46
C THR A 247 -10.59 -11.55 7.96
N LEU A 248 -9.81 -12.29 7.16
CA LEU A 248 -9.85 -12.23 5.72
C LEU A 248 -10.64 -13.39 5.13
N ARG A 249 -11.32 -13.14 4.01
CA ARG A 249 -11.92 -14.13 3.13
C ARG A 249 -11.61 -13.74 1.70
N ASP A 250 -10.87 -14.59 0.99
CA ASP A 250 -10.44 -14.36 -0.39
C ASP A 250 -9.76 -12.99 -0.59
N GLY A 251 -8.88 -12.62 0.36
CA GLY A 251 -8.14 -11.37 0.36
C GLY A 251 -8.98 -10.11 0.63
N HIS A 252 -10.20 -10.26 1.14
CA HIS A 252 -11.06 -9.14 1.58
C HIS A 252 -11.38 -9.27 3.07
N ILE A 253 -11.60 -8.15 3.74
CA ILE A 253 -11.96 -8.10 5.16
C ILE A 253 -13.41 -8.56 5.34
N ALA A 254 -13.59 -9.64 6.09
CA ALA A 254 -14.89 -10.21 6.44
C ALA A 254 -15.34 -9.90 7.88
N HIS A 255 -14.40 -9.58 8.77
CA HIS A 255 -14.70 -9.18 10.14
C HIS A 255 -13.64 -8.20 10.64
N ILE A 256 -14.05 -7.15 11.33
CA ILE A 256 -13.22 -6.18 12.02
C ILE A 256 -13.60 -6.21 13.50
N LYS A 257 -12.63 -6.45 14.39
CA LYS A 257 -12.80 -6.35 15.84
C LYS A 257 -11.81 -5.33 16.39
N VAL A 258 -12.31 -4.32 17.09
CA VAL A 258 -11.50 -3.26 17.67
C VAL A 258 -11.48 -3.39 19.19
N ALA A 259 -10.30 -3.32 19.79
CA ALA A 259 -10.12 -3.24 21.23
C ALA A 259 -9.31 -1.98 21.60
N ARG A 260 -9.73 -1.26 22.65
CA ARG A 260 -8.95 -0.14 23.19
C ARG A 260 -7.67 -0.67 23.86
N ALA A 261 -6.54 -0.03 23.57
CA ALA A 261 -5.21 -0.41 24.04
C ALA A 261 -4.50 0.71 24.80
N GLY A 262 -5.21 1.79 25.12
CA GLY A 262 -4.72 2.94 25.87
C GLY A 262 -5.85 3.92 26.17
N GLU A 263 -5.55 4.89 27.03
CA GLU A 263 -6.47 5.99 27.34
C GLU A 263 -6.51 7.01 26.20
N PRO A 264 -7.66 7.66 25.96
CA PRO A 264 -7.74 8.76 25.01
C PRO A 264 -6.85 9.95 25.42
N GLU A 265 -6.14 10.51 24.44
CA GLU A 265 -5.31 11.71 24.61
C GLU A 265 -5.96 12.89 23.88
N LEU A 266 -6.34 13.94 24.61
CA LEU A 266 -6.94 15.15 24.03
C LEU A 266 -5.86 16.11 23.52
N HIS A 267 -6.06 16.61 22.30
CA HIS A 267 -5.23 17.62 21.66
C HIS A 267 -6.08 18.85 21.40
N ARG A 268 -5.77 19.95 22.10
CA ARG A 268 -6.42 21.25 21.85
C ARG A 268 -5.76 21.92 20.65
N GLY A 269 -6.56 22.54 19.79
CA GLY A 269 -6.03 23.33 18.67
C GLY A 269 -5.16 24.50 19.18
N PRO A 270 -4.28 25.06 18.33
CA PRO A 270 -3.57 26.28 18.69
C PRO A 270 -4.57 27.39 19.00
N GLU A 271 -4.38 28.08 20.14
CA GLU A 271 -5.14 29.28 20.54
C GLU A 271 -5.02 30.42 19.52
#